data_AF-A0A259ZWT5-F1
#
_entry.id   AF-A0A259ZWT5-F1
#
_cell.length_a   1.000
_cell.length_b   1.000
_cell.length_c   1.000
_cell.angle_alpha   90.00
_cell.angle_beta   90.00
_cell.angle_gamma   90.00
#
_symmetry.space_group_name_H-M   'P 1'
#
loop_
_entity.id
_entity.type
_entity.pdbx_description
1 polymer ?
#
loop_
_entity_poly.entity_id
_entity_poly.type
_entity_poly.pdbx_seq_one_letter_code
_entity_poly.pdbx_strand_id
1 'polypeptide(L)'
;MHENETADVVGVPEQVLDELAQILVEKLDILLDRLTDRAFEVPDAGSAAWQAQWLNRDSDAGREQHARRLYVRAVIASRAGAGLRVLTESVELAPPAALKSASRRGRRRMDADQLTFF
;
A
#
# COMPACT_ATOMS: atom_id res chain seq x y z
N MET A 1 -18.00 -29.83 -25.45
CA MET A 1 -18.75 -28.69 -24.88
C MET A 1 -19.09 -29.10 -23.47
N HIS A 2 -18.30 -28.63 -22.49
CA HIS A 2 -18.59 -28.90 -21.09
C HIS A 2 -19.47 -27.76 -20.61
N GLU A 3 -20.70 -28.12 -20.29
CA GLU A 3 -21.74 -27.26 -19.76
C GLU A 3 -21.26 -26.64 -18.44
N ASN A 4 -21.51 -25.35 -18.29
CA ASN A 4 -21.24 -24.53 -17.10
C ASN A 4 -22.12 -24.98 -15.92
N GLU A 5 -21.91 -26.20 -15.44
CA GLU A 5 -22.58 -26.74 -14.26
C GLU A 5 -21.71 -26.55 -13.02
N THR A 6 -21.17 -25.35 -12.85
CA THR A 6 -20.54 -24.92 -11.61
C THR A 6 -21.43 -23.89 -10.93
N ALA A 7 -22.40 -24.43 -10.20
CA ALA A 7 -23.05 -23.80 -9.06
C ALA A 7 -23.85 -22.52 -9.35
N ASP A 8 -25.04 -22.69 -9.94
CA ASP A 8 -26.19 -21.89 -9.52
C ASP A 8 -26.36 -22.10 -8.00
N VAL A 9 -25.83 -21.19 -7.19
CA VAL A 9 -26.06 -21.18 -5.75
C VAL A 9 -27.53 -20.82 -5.56
N VAL A 10 -28.40 -21.83 -5.58
CA VAL A 10 -29.87 -21.77 -5.44
C VAL A 10 -30.46 -20.49 -6.05
N GLY A 11 -30.56 -20.45 -7.38
CA GLY A 11 -31.29 -19.41 -8.11
C GLY A 11 -30.60 -18.06 -8.21
N VAL A 12 -29.28 -17.99 -7.99
CA VAL A 12 -28.49 -16.77 -8.15
C VAL A 12 -27.50 -16.97 -9.32
N PRO A 13 -27.62 -16.17 -10.40
CA PRO A 13 -26.70 -16.25 -11.51
C PRO A 13 -25.25 -16.01 -11.08
N GLU A 14 -24.31 -16.75 -11.67
CA GLU A 14 -22.86 -16.64 -11.41
C GLU A 14 -22.35 -15.20 -11.57
N GLN A 15 -22.82 -14.49 -12.59
CA GLN A 15 -22.47 -13.07 -12.82
C GLN A 15 -22.84 -12.16 -11.64
N VAL A 16 -23.98 -12.43 -10.99
CA VAL A 16 -24.41 -11.68 -9.80
C VAL A 16 -23.50 -12.02 -8.62
N LEU A 17 -23.10 -13.29 -8.47
CA LEU A 17 -22.15 -13.69 -7.43
C LEU A 17 -20.78 -13.02 -7.62
N ASP A 18 -20.30 -12.91 -8.85
CA ASP A 18 -19.05 -12.21 -9.17
C ASP A 18 -19.12 -10.72 -8.86
N GLU A 19 -20.21 -10.05 -9.25
CA GLU A 19 -20.47 -8.65 -8.89
C GLU A 19 -20.50 -8.45 -7.38
N LEU A 20 -21.19 -9.33 -6.64
CA LEU A 20 -21.26 -9.27 -5.18
C LEU A 20 -19.90 -9.54 -4.53
N ALA A 21 -19.12 -10.47 -5.05
CA ALA A 21 -17.77 -10.75 -4.59
C ALA A 21 -16.85 -9.54 -4.79
N GLN A 22 -16.94 -8.88 -5.95
CA GLN A 22 -16.19 -7.67 -6.23
C GLN A 22 -16.56 -6.54 -5.26
N ILE A 23 -17.87 -6.31 -5.04
CA ILE A 23 -18.35 -5.33 -4.05
C ILE A 23 -17.82 -5.66 -2.65
N LEU A 24 -17.84 -6.93 -2.25
CA LEU A 24 -17.33 -7.36 -0.95
C LEU A 24 -15.84 -7.04 -0.79
N VAL A 25 -15.03 -7.30 -1.81
CA VAL A 25 -13.60 -6.96 -1.81
C VAL A 25 -13.40 -5.45 -1.63
N GLU A 26 -14.14 -4.62 -2.36
CA GLU A 26 -14.08 -3.17 -2.22
C GLU A 26 -14.46 -2.69 -0.81
N LYS A 27 -15.50 -3.30 -0.21
CA LYS A 27 -15.89 -2.96 1.17
C LYS A 27 -14.84 -3.39 2.18
N LEU A 28 -14.24 -4.57 2.01
CA LEU A 28 -13.15 -5.02 2.86
C LEU A 28 -11.95 -4.09 2.78
N ASP A 29 -11.60 -3.60 1.59
CA ASP A 29 -10.53 -2.63 1.41
C ASP A 29 -10.81 -1.31 2.15
N ILE A 30 -12.02 -0.75 2.01
CA ILE A 30 -12.42 0.46 2.74
C ILE A 30 -12.36 0.24 4.26
N LEU A 31 -12.82 -0.91 4.75
CA LEU A 31 -12.77 -1.24 6.17
C LEU A 31 -11.34 -1.38 6.68
N LEU A 32 -10.46 -2.02 5.89
CA LEU A 32 -9.04 -2.14 6.22
C LEU A 32 -8.36 -0.77 6.25
N ASP A 33 -8.66 0.13 5.32
CA ASP A 33 -8.13 1.50 5.36
C ASP A 33 -8.59 2.23 6.62
N ARG A 34 -9.88 2.15 6.97
CA ARG A 34 -10.43 2.78 8.19
C ARG A 34 -9.80 2.23 9.47
N LEU A 35 -9.61 0.91 9.56
CA LEU A 35 -8.96 0.28 10.70
C LEU A 35 -7.49 0.69 10.81
N THR A 36 -6.82 0.80 9.66
CA THR A 36 -5.44 1.27 9.61
C THR A 36 -5.36 2.72 10.07
N ASP A 37 -6.24 3.60 9.60
CA ASP A 37 -6.26 5.01 10.01
C ASP A 37 -6.53 5.17 11.51
N ARG A 38 -7.41 4.34 12.08
CA ARG A 38 -7.64 4.29 13.54
C ARG A 38 -6.39 3.86 14.31
N ALA A 39 -5.59 2.94 13.78
CA ALA A 39 -4.36 2.50 14.43
C ALA A 39 -3.26 3.58 14.44
N PHE A 40 -3.30 4.53 13.50
CA PHE A 40 -2.34 5.63 13.40
C PHE A 40 -2.87 6.96 13.95
N GLU A 41 -4.07 6.98 14.53
CA GLU A 41 -4.75 8.21 14.97
C GLU A 41 -4.69 9.30 13.87
N VAL A 42 -4.94 8.88 12.62
CA VAL A 42 -4.81 9.78 11.46
C VAL A 42 -5.71 11.00 11.68
N PRO A 43 -5.17 12.23 11.54
CA PRO A 43 -5.96 13.43 11.77
C PRO A 43 -7.13 13.51 10.78
N ASP A 44 -8.24 14.07 11.24
CA ASP A 44 -9.42 14.28 10.40
C ASP A 44 -9.05 15.08 9.15
N ALA A 45 -9.56 14.64 8.00
CA ALA A 45 -9.34 15.29 6.72
C ALA A 45 -9.76 16.76 6.79
N GLY A 46 -8.90 17.66 6.29
CA GLY A 46 -9.13 19.10 6.34
C GLY A 46 -8.71 19.78 7.65
N SER A 47 -8.27 19.03 8.67
CA SER A 47 -7.63 19.63 9.85
C SER A 47 -6.24 20.19 9.52
N ALA A 48 -5.77 21.15 10.32
CA ALA A 48 -4.41 21.71 10.14
C ALA A 48 -3.32 20.63 10.29
N ALA A 49 -3.53 19.65 11.18
CA ALA A 49 -2.65 18.50 11.36
C ALA A 49 -2.65 17.60 10.12
N TRP A 50 -3.82 17.35 9.51
CA TRP A 50 -3.93 16.62 8.25
C TRP A 50 -3.19 17.35 7.11
N GLN A 51 -3.36 18.67 7.00
CA GLN A 51 -2.71 19.46 5.96
C GLN A 51 -1.18 19.45 6.11
N ALA A 52 -0.67 19.54 7.34
CA ALA A 52 0.76 19.42 7.62
C ALA A 52 1.31 18.04 7.28
N GLN A 53 0.59 16.95 7.60
CA GLN A 53 0.98 15.60 7.18
C GLN A 53 0.95 15.45 5.66
N TRP A 54 -0.07 15.99 5.00
CA TRP A 54 -0.23 15.93 3.56
C TRP A 54 0.92 16.62 2.83
N LEU A 55 1.31 17.82 3.26
CA LEU A 55 2.42 18.57 2.68
C LEU A 55 3.78 17.85 2.84
N ASN A 56 3.94 17.07 3.91
CA ASN A 56 5.17 16.33 4.20
C ASN A 56 5.16 14.89 3.68
N ARG A 57 4.11 14.46 2.94
CA ARG A 57 3.96 13.08 2.48
C ARG A 57 5.13 12.59 1.62
N ASP A 58 5.68 13.47 0.79
CA ASP A 58 6.76 13.12 -0.14
C ASP A 58 8.16 13.31 0.48
N SER A 59 8.24 13.64 1.77
CA SER A 59 9.49 13.60 2.54
C SER A 59 9.93 12.16 2.84
N ASP A 60 11.18 11.96 3.26
CA ASP A 60 11.66 10.65 3.71
C ASP A 60 10.80 10.09 4.86
N ALA A 61 10.45 10.94 5.83
CA ALA A 61 9.58 10.56 6.94
C ALA A 61 8.16 10.21 6.48
N GLY A 62 7.61 10.95 5.49
CA GLY A 62 6.31 10.65 4.91
C GLY A 62 6.28 9.32 4.14
N ARG A 63 7.35 8.99 3.41
CA ARG A 63 7.52 7.68 2.77
C ARG A 63 7.65 6.55 3.78
N GLU A 64 8.41 6.74 4.85
CA GLU A 64 8.54 5.75 5.92
C GLU A 64 7.19 5.49 6.62
N GLN A 65 6.46 6.56 6.93
CA GLN A 65 5.10 6.47 7.50
C GLN A 65 4.15 5.73 6.54
N HIS A 66 4.22 6.01 5.23
CA HIS A 66 3.43 5.29 4.23
C HIS A 66 3.77 3.79 4.18
N ALA A 67 5.06 3.43 4.17
CA ALA A 67 5.49 2.03 4.22
C ALA A 67 4.99 1.33 5.50
N ARG A 68 5.03 2.03 6.64
CA ARG A 68 4.51 1.55 7.92
C ARG A 68 2.99 1.33 7.87
N ARG A 69 2.24 2.22 7.22
CA ARG A 69 0.79 2.09 7.00
C ARG A 69 0.46 0.83 6.20
N LEU A 70 1.20 0.56 5.11
CA LEU A 70 1.04 -0.65 4.30
C LEU A 70 1.34 -1.93 5.10
N TYR A 71 2.42 -1.92 5.89
CA TYR A 71 2.76 -3.05 6.75
C TYR A 71 1.66 -3.36 7.77
N VAL A 72 1.15 -2.34 8.47
CA VAL A 72 0.06 -2.51 9.44
C VAL A 72 -1.22 -3.01 8.77
N ARG A 73 -1.58 -2.48 7.59
CA ARG A 73 -2.73 -2.98 6.81
C ARG A 73 -2.61 -4.48 6.52
N ALA A 74 -1.43 -4.93 6.07
CA ALA A 74 -1.17 -6.34 5.79
C ALA A 74 -1.26 -7.20 7.06
N VAL A 75 -0.73 -6.73 8.19
CA VAL A 75 -0.83 -7.42 9.48
C VAL A 75 -2.28 -7.55 9.96
N ILE A 76 -3.10 -6.50 9.82
CA ILE A 76 -4.52 -6.54 10.17
C ILE A 76 -5.25 -7.56 9.30
N ALA A 77 -5.06 -7.51 7.98
CA ALA A 77 -5.68 -8.45 7.05
C ALA A 77 -5.30 -9.91 7.35
N SER A 78 -4.00 -10.16 7.59
CA SER A 78 -3.49 -11.48 7.98
C SER A 78 -4.11 -11.99 9.27
N ARG A 79 -4.18 -11.14 10.31
CA ARG A 79 -4.81 -11.50 11.60
C ARG A 79 -6.31 -11.74 11.50
N ALA A 80 -6.99 -11.05 10.59
CA ALA A 80 -8.41 -11.22 10.35
C ALA A 80 -8.74 -12.48 9.53
N GLY A 81 -7.73 -13.24 9.06
CA GLY A 81 -7.94 -14.36 8.15
C GLY A 81 -8.40 -13.92 6.76
N ALA A 82 -8.43 -12.62 6.47
CA ALA A 82 -8.75 -12.04 5.17
C ALA A 82 -7.55 -12.12 4.21
N GLY A 83 -6.65 -13.09 4.45
CA GLY A 83 -5.45 -13.27 3.66
C GLY A 83 -5.84 -13.43 2.19
N LEU A 84 -5.58 -12.39 1.40
CA LEU A 84 -5.06 -12.56 0.04
C LEU A 84 -4.14 -13.76 0.14
N ARG A 85 -4.48 -14.83 -0.59
CA ARG A 85 -3.69 -16.06 -0.72
C ARG A 85 -2.23 -15.64 -0.76
N VAL A 86 -1.54 -15.71 0.38
CA VAL A 86 -0.11 -15.46 0.43
C VAL A 86 0.43 -16.67 -0.29
N LEU A 87 0.67 -16.49 -1.60
CA LEU A 87 1.62 -17.32 -2.31
C LEU A 87 2.85 -17.29 -1.44
N THR A 88 3.03 -18.41 -0.77
CA THR A 88 4.01 -18.65 0.26
C THR A 88 5.34 -18.88 -0.45
N GLU A 89 5.76 -17.91 -1.26
CA GLU A 89 7.17 -17.71 -1.46
C GLU A 89 7.63 -16.91 -0.26
N SER A 90 8.08 -17.66 0.74
CA SER A 90 8.95 -17.16 1.79
C SER A 90 10.06 -16.36 1.10
N VAL A 91 9.92 -15.03 1.07
CA VAL A 91 11.08 -14.16 0.96
C VAL A 91 11.81 -14.35 2.27
N GLU A 92 12.71 -15.33 2.24
CA GLU A 92 13.77 -15.51 3.22
C GLU A 92 14.42 -14.15 3.40
N LEU A 93 14.12 -13.52 4.54
CA LEU A 93 14.63 -12.21 4.89
C LEU A 93 16.12 -12.38 5.16
N ALA A 94 16.93 -12.27 4.10
CA ALA A 94 18.37 -12.28 4.23
C ALA A 94 18.77 -11.15 5.19
N PRO A 95 19.62 -11.43 6.19
CA PRO A 95 20.04 -10.42 7.15
C PRO A 95 20.75 -9.27 6.42
N PRO A 96 20.68 -8.02 6.95
CA PRO A 96 21.28 -6.87 6.28
C PRO A 96 22.79 -7.07 6.16
N ALA A 97 23.24 -7.34 4.95
CA ALA A 97 24.64 -7.40 4.61
C ALA A 97 25.29 -6.05 4.95
N ALA A 98 26.38 -6.12 5.70
CA ALA A 98 27.15 -5.00 6.21
C ALA A 98 27.43 -3.91 5.16
N LEU A 99 27.26 -2.65 5.59
CA LEU A 99 27.65 -1.43 4.90
C LEU A 99 29.08 -1.57 4.33
N LYS A 100 29.19 -1.73 3.01
CA LYS A 100 30.45 -1.50 2.30
C LYS A 100 30.50 -0.02 1.93
N SER A 101 31.32 0.71 2.67
CA SER A 101 31.74 2.09 2.41
C SER A 101 32.16 2.27 0.95
N ALA A 102 31.37 3.02 0.17
CA ALA A 102 31.75 3.46 -1.17
C ALA A 102 32.42 4.84 -1.08
N SER A 103 33.61 4.92 -1.66
CA SER A 103 34.53 6.06 -1.63
C SER A 103 33.95 7.35 -2.23
N ARG A 104 34.30 8.50 -1.64
CA ARG A 104 34.18 9.84 -2.25
C ARG A 104 34.61 9.83 -3.72
N ARG A 105 33.75 10.30 -4.63
CA ARG A 105 34.16 10.81 -5.93
C ARG A 105 33.16 11.85 -6.46
N GLY A 106 33.68 13.07 -6.68
CA GLY A 106 33.17 14.01 -7.69
C GLY A 106 32.00 14.91 -7.30
N ARG A 107 32.26 16.00 -6.58
CA ARG A 107 31.38 17.17 -6.52
C ARG A 107 31.35 17.81 -7.92
N ARG A 108 30.36 17.48 -8.74
CA ARG A 108 30.13 18.13 -10.03
C ARG A 108 29.48 19.48 -9.76
N ARG A 109 30.29 20.54 -9.77
CA ARG A 109 29.90 21.94 -9.68
C ARG A 109 29.05 22.23 -10.93
N MET A 110 27.75 22.48 -10.75
CA MET A 110 26.91 23.03 -11.83
C MET A 110 27.26 24.50 -11.99
N ASP A 111 27.53 24.89 -13.24
CA ASP A 111 27.94 26.23 -13.62
C ASP A 111 26.74 27.19 -13.61
N ALA A 112 26.93 28.38 -13.04
CA ALA A 112 25.87 29.38 -12.85
C ALA A 112 25.48 30.12 -14.15
N ASP A 113 26.14 29.82 -15.27
CA ASP A 113 25.91 30.47 -16.57
C ASP A 113 24.87 29.75 -17.46
N GLN A 114 24.18 28.72 -16.96
CA GLN A 114 23.12 28.04 -17.72
C GLN A 114 21.70 28.62 -17.49
N LEU A 115 21.57 29.74 -16.77
CA LEU A 115 20.30 30.44 -16.55
C LEU A 115 20.10 31.65 -17.49
N THR A 116 20.46 31.51 -18.77
CA THR A 116 20.05 32.50 -19.78
C THR A 116 19.57 31.80 -21.04
N PHE A 117 18.31 31.39 -21.11
CA PHE A 117 17.59 31.26 -22.38
C PHE A 117 16.09 31.49 -22.19
N PHE A 118 15.65 32.61 -22.80
CA PHE A 118 14.29 33.10 -23.13
C PHE A 118 13.34 33.50 -22.00
#